data_AF-A0A9X2IQN0-F1
#
_entry.id   AF-A0A9X2IQN0-F1
#
_cell.length_a   1.000
_cell.length_b   1.000
_cell.length_c   1.000
_cell.angle_alpha   90.00
_cell.angle_beta   90.00
_cell.angle_gamma   90.00
#
_symmetry.space_group_name_H-M   'P 1'
#
loop_
_entity.id
_entity.type
_entity.pdbx_description
1 polymer ?
#
loop_
_entity_poly.entity_id
_entity_poly.type
_entity_poly.pdbx_seq_one_letter_code
_entity_poly.pdbx_strand_id
1 'polypeptide(L)'
;MSERIAVAEKDVRGSALERAGHRALIFFRGNGGYTLGVLSALVFAFSSIPETQFWSLPLGIILGLSGIAAQATLRPTYAGLARSLSDANALADATALALEKSVDAMLIRIAQHCDLLATHQRVSVYFHHGSSFVMLSRHSANPALKESGRGIYPDHQGYIATTWQQGETLVRRQKAVRAEWEEELCRNQKFDKRTAAGLRMQARSLVGYRLSYNGQALGVLIMESTQPQGVKQENLLKAKDSLLLESLCEVLHVSNPYYPVIRKRLAVNQGDS
;
A
#
# COMPACT_ATOMS: atom_id res chain seq x y z
N MET A 1 -24.19 68.21 1.41
CA MET A 1 -24.95 66.96 1.69
C MET A 1 -25.11 66.05 0.46
N SER A 2 -24.98 66.56 -0.78
CA SER A 2 -25.12 65.78 -2.03
C SER A 2 -23.93 64.89 -2.40
N GLU A 3 -22.73 65.16 -1.86
CA GLU A 3 -21.50 64.46 -2.26
C GLU A 3 -21.25 63.16 -1.51
N ARG A 4 -21.80 63.01 -0.30
CA ARG A 4 -21.65 61.80 0.53
C ARG A 4 -22.57 60.65 0.11
N ILE A 5 -23.64 60.93 -0.64
CA ILE A 5 -24.58 59.91 -1.13
C ILE A 5 -24.02 59.20 -2.37
N ALA A 6 -23.29 59.92 -3.23
CA ALA A 6 -22.68 59.36 -4.45
C ALA A 6 -21.52 58.37 -4.17
N VAL A 7 -20.83 58.52 -3.04
CA VAL A 7 -19.71 57.64 -2.66
C VAL A 7 -20.21 56.31 -2.08
N ALA A 8 -21.31 56.33 -1.31
CA ALA A 8 -21.91 55.11 -0.75
C ALA A 8 -22.57 54.23 -1.83
N GLU A 9 -23.12 54.81 -2.89
CA GLU A 9 -23.74 54.06 -3.99
C GLU A 9 -22.70 53.35 -4.89
N LYS A 10 -21.49 53.92 -5.00
CA LYS A 10 -20.37 53.34 -5.76
C LYS A 10 -19.75 52.13 -5.08
N ASP A 11 -19.65 52.17 -3.75
CA ASP A 11 -19.04 51.11 -2.94
C ASP A 11 -19.94 49.87 -2.81
N VAL A 12 -21.25 50.09 -2.71
CA VAL A 12 -22.25 49.01 -2.73
C VAL A 12 -22.28 48.30 -4.09
N ARG A 13 -22.16 49.04 -5.21
CA ARG A 13 -22.08 48.45 -6.56
C ARG A 13 -20.80 47.64 -6.80
N GLY A 14 -19.65 48.07 -6.27
CA GLY A 14 -18.40 47.30 -6.34
C GLY A 14 -18.51 45.94 -5.63
N SER A 15 -19.07 45.95 -4.42
CA SER A 15 -19.25 44.73 -3.62
C SER A 15 -20.28 43.74 -4.21
N ALA A 16 -21.26 44.22 -4.98
CA ALA A 16 -22.24 43.37 -5.65
C ALA A 16 -21.66 42.69 -6.89
N LEU A 17 -20.83 43.41 -7.65
CA LEU A 17 -20.12 42.89 -8.84
C LEU A 17 -19.07 41.84 -8.47
N GLU A 18 -18.32 42.04 -7.39
CA GLU A 18 -17.35 41.04 -6.91
C GLU A 18 -18.04 39.78 -6.37
N ARG A 19 -19.14 39.94 -5.63
CA ARG A 19 -19.95 38.79 -5.13
C ARG A 19 -20.63 38.04 -6.27
N ALA A 20 -21.07 38.74 -7.32
CA ALA A 20 -21.61 38.12 -8.54
C ALA A 20 -20.51 37.38 -9.31
N GLY A 21 -19.31 37.97 -9.45
CA GLY A 21 -18.15 37.35 -10.10
C GLY A 21 -17.68 36.08 -9.39
N HIS A 22 -17.62 36.08 -8.06
CA HIS A 22 -17.19 34.92 -7.28
C HIS A 22 -18.23 33.78 -7.27
N ARG A 23 -19.53 34.12 -7.29
CA ARG A 23 -20.62 33.14 -7.46
C ARG A 23 -20.68 32.58 -8.88
N ALA A 24 -20.43 33.39 -9.90
CA ALA A 24 -20.27 32.93 -11.27
C ALA A 24 -19.08 31.96 -11.37
N LEU A 25 -17.94 32.28 -10.77
CA LEU A 25 -16.76 31.40 -10.78
C LEU A 25 -17.03 30.02 -10.15
N ILE A 26 -17.78 29.97 -9.05
CA ILE A 26 -18.17 28.73 -8.36
C ILE A 26 -19.19 27.93 -9.19
N PHE A 27 -20.19 28.61 -9.77
CA PHE A 27 -21.18 27.99 -10.67
C PHE A 27 -20.50 27.38 -11.92
N PHE A 28 -19.50 28.09 -12.47
CA PHE A 28 -18.73 27.64 -13.61
C PHE A 28 -17.85 26.42 -13.33
N ARG A 29 -17.34 26.30 -12.09
CA ARG A 29 -16.43 25.22 -11.67
C ARG A 29 -17.14 23.88 -11.42
N GLY A 30 -18.46 23.88 -11.16
CA GLY A 30 -19.24 22.67 -10.90
C GLY A 30 -20.02 22.14 -12.11
N ASN A 31 -20.70 23.02 -12.85
CA ASN A 31 -21.61 22.65 -13.96
C ASN A 31 -21.55 23.60 -15.18
N GLY A 32 -20.62 24.57 -15.19
CA GLY A 32 -20.60 25.72 -16.11
C GLY A 32 -20.60 25.40 -17.60
N GLY A 33 -19.84 24.37 -18.00
CA GLY A 33 -19.75 23.96 -19.41
C GLY A 33 -21.08 23.43 -19.95
N TYR A 34 -21.82 22.67 -19.15
CA TYR A 34 -23.12 22.12 -19.54
C TYR A 34 -24.21 23.20 -19.57
N THR A 35 -24.21 24.10 -18.60
CA THR A 35 -25.19 25.20 -18.53
C THR A 35 -25.01 26.20 -19.67
N LEU A 36 -23.77 26.49 -20.07
CA LEU A 36 -23.48 27.33 -21.23
C LEU A 36 -23.84 26.67 -22.56
N GLY A 37 -23.60 25.35 -22.69
CA GLY A 37 -24.02 24.60 -23.87
C GLY A 37 -25.54 24.60 -24.05
N VAL A 38 -26.30 24.38 -22.98
CA VAL A 38 -27.77 24.44 -23.00
C VAL A 38 -28.27 25.86 -23.32
N LEU A 39 -27.68 26.89 -22.73
CA LEU A 39 -27.99 28.29 -23.06
C LEU A 39 -27.69 28.64 -24.52
N SER A 40 -26.56 28.16 -25.08
CA SER A 40 -26.26 28.37 -26.50
C SER A 40 -27.29 27.71 -27.42
N ALA A 41 -27.78 26.52 -27.07
CA ALA A 41 -28.81 25.81 -27.83
C ALA A 41 -30.15 26.56 -27.79
N LEU A 42 -30.53 27.12 -26.64
CA LEU A 42 -31.74 27.93 -26.49
C LEU A 42 -31.66 29.24 -27.27
N VAL A 43 -30.50 29.93 -27.26
CA VAL A 43 -30.28 31.14 -28.06
C VAL A 43 -30.30 30.84 -29.56
N PHE A 44 -29.75 29.71 -29.99
CA PHE A 44 -29.84 29.25 -31.38
C PHE A 44 -31.28 28.92 -31.79
N ALA A 45 -32.05 28.24 -30.93
CA ALA A 45 -33.47 27.97 -31.19
C ALA A 45 -34.28 29.27 -31.33
N PHE A 46 -34.02 30.26 -30.47
CA PHE A 46 -34.66 31.58 -30.53
C PHE A 46 -34.25 32.40 -31.77
N SER A 47 -33.03 32.19 -32.29
CA SER A 47 -32.53 32.83 -33.52
C SER A 47 -33.20 32.34 -34.82
N SER A 48 -34.04 31.30 -34.74
CA SER A 48 -34.82 30.77 -35.87
C SER A 48 -36.03 31.65 -36.23
N ILE A 49 -36.30 32.69 -35.43
CA ILE A 49 -37.35 33.69 -35.65
C ILE A 49 -36.76 34.84 -36.50
N PRO A 50 -37.33 35.17 -37.68
CA PRO A 50 -36.69 36.05 -38.68
C PRO A 50 -36.35 37.46 -38.19
N GLU A 51 -37.12 38.01 -37.25
CA GLU A 51 -36.97 39.40 -36.79
C GLU A 51 -35.80 39.63 -35.81
N THR A 52 -35.25 38.56 -35.20
CA THR A 52 -34.22 38.68 -34.14
C THR A 52 -32.85 38.13 -34.55
N GLN A 53 -32.73 37.63 -35.79
CA GLN A 53 -31.60 36.84 -36.28
C GLN A 53 -30.24 37.58 -36.24
N PHE A 54 -30.25 38.92 -36.35
CA PHE A 54 -29.01 39.71 -36.49
C PHE A 54 -28.16 39.76 -35.20
N TRP A 55 -28.77 39.66 -34.02
CA TRP A 55 -28.08 39.81 -32.72
C TRP A 55 -27.89 38.50 -31.95
N SER A 56 -28.77 37.52 -32.13
CA SER A 56 -28.74 36.26 -31.36
C SER A 56 -27.68 35.27 -31.81
N LEU A 57 -27.34 35.23 -33.11
CA LEU A 57 -26.32 34.34 -33.67
C LEU A 57 -24.90 34.59 -33.12
N PRO A 58 -24.36 35.83 -33.14
CA PRO A 58 -23.01 36.08 -32.61
C PRO A 58 -22.93 35.79 -31.10
N LEU A 59 -24.00 36.07 -30.34
CA LEU A 59 -24.05 35.79 -28.91
C LEU A 59 -24.00 34.29 -28.61
N GLY A 60 -24.73 33.47 -29.37
CA GLY A 60 -24.70 32.01 -29.25
C GLY A 60 -23.32 31.42 -29.55
N ILE A 61 -22.63 31.94 -30.58
CA ILE A 61 -21.27 31.52 -30.93
C ILE A 61 -20.27 31.88 -29.83
N ILE A 62 -20.33 33.10 -29.29
CA ILE A 62 -19.44 33.54 -28.20
C ILE A 62 -19.64 32.66 -26.96
N LEU A 63 -20.88 32.37 -26.58
CA LEU A 63 -21.18 31.51 -25.44
C LEU A 63 -20.69 30.07 -25.68
N GLY A 64 -20.90 29.52 -26.88
CA GLY A 64 -20.41 28.19 -27.25
C GLY A 64 -18.87 28.09 -27.19
N LEU A 65 -18.16 29.06 -27.78
CA LEU A 65 -16.70 29.12 -27.73
C LEU A 65 -16.18 29.31 -26.31
N SER A 66 -16.85 30.13 -25.49
CA SER A 66 -16.48 30.31 -24.08
C SER A 66 -16.65 29.02 -23.25
N GLY A 67 -17.71 28.24 -23.54
CA GLY A 67 -17.94 26.95 -22.92
C GLY A 67 -16.89 25.92 -23.30
N ILE A 68 -16.50 25.87 -24.59
CA ILE A 68 -15.41 25.00 -25.08
C ILE A 68 -14.06 25.40 -24.46
N ALA A 69 -13.75 26.69 -24.40
CA ALA A 69 -12.52 27.20 -23.77
C ALA A 69 -12.48 26.92 -22.26
N ALA A 70 -13.60 27.09 -21.55
CA ALA A 70 -13.73 26.71 -20.14
C ALA A 70 -13.56 25.19 -19.96
N GLN A 71 -14.14 24.37 -20.83
CA GLN A 71 -13.99 22.91 -20.74
C GLN A 71 -12.57 22.44 -21.07
N ALA A 72 -11.86 23.12 -21.97
CA ALA A 72 -10.46 22.85 -22.28
C ALA A 72 -9.52 23.21 -21.12
N THR A 73 -9.81 24.26 -20.36
CA THR A 73 -9.05 24.66 -19.16
C THR A 73 -9.38 23.81 -17.93
N LEU A 74 -10.58 23.20 -17.89
CA LEU A 74 -10.99 22.25 -16.84
C LEU A 74 -10.47 20.82 -17.05
N ARG A 75 -9.98 20.47 -18.24
CA ARG A 75 -9.31 19.17 -18.45
C ARG A 75 -7.94 19.24 -17.76
N PRO A 76 -7.70 18.46 -16.70
CA PRO A 76 -6.37 18.43 -16.11
C PRO A 76 -5.38 18.00 -17.20
N THR A 77 -4.37 18.82 -17.42
CA THR A 77 -3.31 18.50 -18.38
C THR A 77 -2.73 17.14 -18.02
N TYR A 78 -2.41 16.31 -19.00
CA TYR A 78 -1.78 14.99 -18.79
C TYR A 78 -0.59 15.08 -17.81
N ALA A 79 0.19 16.17 -17.89
CA ALA A 79 1.28 16.48 -16.95
C ALA A 79 0.83 16.58 -15.48
N GLY A 80 -0.34 17.18 -15.20
CA GLY A 80 -0.90 17.29 -13.85
C GLY A 80 -1.40 15.95 -13.31
N LEU A 81 -1.97 15.11 -14.18
CA LEU A 81 -2.36 13.74 -13.82
C LEU A 81 -1.13 12.88 -13.51
N ALA A 82 -0.10 12.95 -14.37
CA ALA A 82 1.15 12.25 -14.19
C ALA A 82 1.85 12.65 -12.88
N ARG A 83 1.85 13.96 -12.55
CA ARG A 83 2.40 14.46 -11.30
C ARG A 83 1.63 13.96 -10.07
N SER A 84 0.30 14.04 -10.11
CA SER A 84 -0.55 13.55 -9.01
C SER A 84 -0.37 12.05 -8.76
N LEU A 85 -0.21 11.27 -9.83
CA LEU A 85 0.10 9.84 -9.74
C LEU A 85 1.50 9.60 -9.14
N SER A 86 2.50 10.38 -9.56
CA SER A 86 3.86 10.30 -9.02
C SER A 86 3.89 10.63 -7.52
N ASP A 87 3.24 11.71 -7.11
CA ASP A 87 3.18 12.16 -5.71
C ASP A 87 2.44 11.13 -4.84
N ALA A 88 1.35 10.57 -5.34
CA ALA A 88 0.61 9.50 -4.64
C ALA A 88 1.44 8.22 -4.48
N ASN A 89 2.19 7.81 -5.51
CA ASN A 89 3.09 6.66 -5.43
C ASN A 89 4.22 6.90 -4.42
N ALA A 90 4.85 8.08 -4.45
CA ALA A 90 5.91 8.44 -3.52
C ALA A 90 5.44 8.40 -2.06
N LEU A 91 4.23 8.89 -1.78
CA LEU A 91 3.63 8.81 -0.45
C LEU A 91 3.35 7.36 -0.03
N ALA A 92 2.83 6.55 -0.95
CA ALA A 92 2.57 5.13 -0.69
C ALA A 92 3.87 4.36 -0.39
N ASP A 93 4.95 4.63 -1.12
CA ASP A 93 6.26 4.03 -0.91
C ASP A 93 6.88 4.45 0.43
N ALA A 94 6.79 5.74 0.78
CA ALA A 94 7.26 6.25 2.07
C ALA A 94 6.49 5.60 3.24
N THR A 95 5.17 5.45 3.10
CA THR A 95 4.32 4.79 4.11
C THR A 95 4.66 3.31 4.25
N ALA A 96 4.84 2.61 3.13
CA ALA A 96 5.26 1.21 3.11
C ALA A 96 6.62 1.01 3.81
N LEU A 97 7.58 1.89 3.55
CA LEU A 97 8.89 1.86 4.22
C LEU A 97 8.78 2.12 5.73
N ALA A 98 7.98 3.11 6.15
CA ALA A 98 7.77 3.40 7.57
C ALA A 98 7.15 2.20 8.31
N LEU A 99 6.20 1.53 7.67
CA LEU A 99 5.58 0.31 8.19
C LEU A 99 6.59 -0.84 8.29
N GLU A 100 7.38 -1.09 7.24
CA GLU A 100 8.47 -2.08 7.23
C GLU A 100 9.44 -1.85 8.41
N LYS A 101 9.84 -0.59 8.63
CA LYS A 101 10.73 -0.20 9.74
C LYS A 101 10.09 -0.37 11.12
N SER A 102 8.78 -0.13 11.23
CA SER A 102 8.04 -0.32 12.48
C SER A 102 7.95 -1.82 12.83
N VAL A 103 7.66 -2.66 11.84
CA VAL A 103 7.66 -4.13 11.99
C VAL A 103 9.06 -4.64 12.30
N ASP A 104 10.11 -4.12 11.67
CA ASP A 104 11.51 -4.45 12.00
C ASP A 104 11.82 -4.18 13.47
N ALA A 105 11.43 -3.00 13.98
CA ALA A 105 11.66 -2.63 15.37
C ALA A 105 10.91 -3.56 16.34
N MET A 106 9.65 -3.86 16.06
CA MET A 106 8.87 -4.83 16.84
C MET A 106 9.48 -6.23 16.81
N LEU A 107 9.93 -6.69 15.65
CA LEU A 107 10.54 -8.01 15.50
C LEU A 107 11.83 -8.16 16.29
N ILE A 108 12.64 -7.10 16.34
CA ILE A 108 13.84 -7.05 17.19
C ILE A 108 13.46 -7.21 18.66
N ARG A 109 12.41 -6.50 19.12
CA ARG A 109 11.96 -6.61 20.52
C ARG A 109 11.40 -7.99 20.84
N ILE A 110 10.65 -8.61 19.92
CA ILE A 110 10.16 -9.99 20.07
C ILE A 110 11.35 -10.95 20.14
N ALA A 111 12.34 -10.81 19.27
CA ALA A 111 13.54 -11.65 19.29
C ALA A 111 14.32 -11.50 20.60
N GLN A 112 14.44 -10.28 21.13
CA GLN A 112 15.04 -10.03 22.45
C GLN A 112 14.26 -10.70 23.57
N HIS A 113 12.93 -10.53 23.61
CA HIS A 113 12.07 -11.13 24.62
C HIS A 113 12.09 -12.66 24.61
N CYS A 114 12.26 -13.25 23.42
CA CYS A 114 12.29 -14.70 23.25
C CYS A 114 13.70 -15.31 23.40
N ASP A 115 14.73 -14.54 23.76
CA ASP A 115 16.13 -14.97 23.82
C ASP A 115 16.68 -15.52 22.47
N LEU A 116 16.27 -14.90 21.37
CA LEU A 116 16.61 -15.29 19.99
C LEU A 116 17.63 -14.35 19.33
N LEU A 117 18.72 -14.05 20.05
CA LEU A 117 19.78 -13.12 19.61
C LEU A 117 21.09 -13.80 19.23
N ALA A 118 21.14 -15.13 19.22
CA ALA A 118 22.36 -15.84 18.85
C ALA A 118 22.61 -15.76 17.33
N THR A 119 23.88 -15.83 16.92
CA THR A 119 24.31 -15.75 15.51
C THR A 119 23.85 -16.94 14.66
N HIS A 120 23.37 -18.01 15.29
CA HIS A 120 22.81 -19.18 14.63
C HIS A 120 21.28 -19.15 14.57
N GLN A 121 20.63 -18.09 15.02
CA GLN A 121 19.17 -17.93 15.05
C GLN A 121 18.72 -16.85 14.06
N ARG A 122 17.48 -16.99 13.61
CA ARG A 122 16.79 -16.02 12.79
C ARG A 122 15.31 -16.00 13.13
N VAL A 123 14.73 -14.82 13.13
CA VAL A 123 13.29 -14.60 13.26
C VAL A 123 12.79 -13.90 12.00
N SER A 124 11.67 -14.32 11.44
CA SER A 124 11.09 -13.73 10.24
C SER A 124 9.58 -13.67 10.33
N VAL A 125 8.99 -12.59 9.85
CA VAL A 125 7.54 -12.38 9.78
C VAL A 125 7.12 -12.30 8.32
N TYR A 126 6.09 -13.06 7.98
CA TYR A 126 5.49 -13.10 6.67
C TYR A 126 4.03 -12.74 6.76
N PHE A 127 3.58 -11.89 5.85
CA PHE A 127 2.18 -11.56 5.66
C PHE A 127 1.57 -12.42 4.54
N HIS A 128 0.35 -12.89 4.70
CA HIS A 128 -0.34 -13.67 3.69
C HIS A 128 -1.25 -12.78 2.84
N HIS A 129 -0.98 -12.69 1.53
CA HIS A 129 -1.78 -11.91 0.59
C HIS A 129 -2.04 -12.68 -0.70
N GLY A 130 -3.32 -12.86 -1.03
CA GLY A 130 -3.73 -13.66 -2.18
C GLY A 130 -3.28 -15.11 -2.02
N SER A 131 -2.43 -15.59 -2.93
CA SER A 131 -1.87 -16.96 -2.92
C SER A 131 -0.36 -16.97 -2.60
N SER A 132 0.10 -16.02 -1.79
CA SER A 132 1.52 -15.87 -1.48
C SER A 132 1.78 -15.31 -0.09
N PHE A 133 2.90 -15.73 0.50
CA PHE A 133 3.50 -15.11 1.65
C PHE A 133 4.53 -14.07 1.22
N VAL A 134 4.45 -12.88 1.81
CA VAL A 134 5.37 -11.76 1.58
C VAL A 134 6.14 -11.51 2.87
N MET A 135 7.46 -11.61 2.82
CA MET A 135 8.32 -11.32 3.97
C MET A 135 8.31 -9.83 4.26
N LEU A 136 7.87 -9.48 5.47
CA LEU A 136 7.86 -8.09 5.91
C LEU A 136 9.14 -7.72 6.63
N SER A 137 9.63 -8.62 7.46
CA SER A 137 10.80 -8.37 8.28
C SER A 137 11.54 -9.66 8.62
N ARG A 138 12.84 -9.51 8.81
CA ARG A 138 13.75 -10.57 9.21
C ARG A 138 14.81 -10.00 10.14
N HIS A 139 14.97 -10.64 11.29
CA HIS A 139 16.02 -10.33 12.24
C HIS A 139 16.94 -11.52 12.45
N SER A 140 18.24 -11.25 12.50
CA SER A 140 19.30 -12.19 12.87
C SER A 140 20.50 -11.38 13.35
N ALA A 141 21.19 -11.88 14.38
CA ALA A 141 22.46 -11.30 14.83
C ALA A 141 23.60 -11.55 13.83
N ASN A 142 23.50 -12.59 13.01
CA ASN A 142 24.42 -12.86 11.91
C ASN A 142 23.99 -12.08 10.65
N PRO A 143 24.84 -11.16 10.13
CA PRO A 143 24.54 -10.39 8.92
C PRO A 143 24.19 -11.25 7.71
N ALA A 144 24.90 -12.36 7.50
CA ALA A 144 24.66 -13.26 6.36
C ALA A 144 23.28 -13.95 6.40
N LEU A 145 22.71 -14.11 7.61
CA LEU A 145 21.37 -14.67 7.80
C LEU A 145 20.28 -13.59 7.86
N LYS A 146 20.67 -12.32 8.09
CA LYS A 146 19.77 -11.16 8.12
C LYS A 146 19.31 -10.77 6.72
N GLU A 147 20.16 -10.94 5.71
CA GLU A 147 19.80 -10.65 4.32
C GLU A 147 18.56 -11.44 3.87
N SER A 148 17.61 -10.72 3.27
CA SER A 148 16.44 -11.31 2.64
C SER A 148 16.82 -11.89 1.29
N GLY A 149 16.98 -13.23 1.22
CA GLY A 149 17.17 -13.93 -0.05
C GLY A 149 15.90 -13.91 -0.89
N ARG A 150 14.91 -14.72 -0.51
CA ARG A 150 13.58 -14.73 -1.15
C ARG A 150 12.61 -13.90 -0.32
N GLY A 151 11.98 -12.89 -0.91
CA GLY A 151 10.98 -12.08 -0.21
C GLY A 151 9.54 -12.58 -0.42
N ILE A 152 9.28 -13.40 -1.45
CA ILE A 152 7.94 -13.93 -1.75
C ILE A 152 7.98 -15.45 -1.85
N TYR A 153 6.98 -16.09 -1.26
CA TYR A 153 6.80 -17.54 -1.29
C TYR A 153 5.37 -17.89 -1.69
N PRO A 154 5.16 -18.94 -2.49
CA PRO A 154 3.83 -19.49 -2.70
C PRO A 154 3.20 -19.97 -1.38
N ASP A 155 1.88 -19.83 -1.25
CA ASP A 155 1.09 -20.19 -0.06
C ASP A 155 1.10 -21.68 0.30
N HIS A 156 1.59 -22.54 -0.61
CA HIS A 156 1.65 -23.98 -0.46
C HIS A 156 3.07 -24.53 -0.25
N GLN A 157 4.09 -23.65 -0.19
CA GLN A 157 5.49 -24.04 -0.12
C GLN A 157 6.10 -23.77 1.26
N GLY A 158 6.89 -24.71 1.77
CA GLY A 158 7.69 -24.52 2.98
C GLY A 158 6.97 -24.66 4.32
N TYR A 159 7.77 -24.60 5.38
CA TYR A 159 7.26 -24.63 6.75
C TYR A 159 6.35 -23.45 7.07
N ILE A 160 6.45 -22.34 6.32
CA ILE A 160 5.50 -21.22 6.36
C ILE A 160 4.08 -21.66 5.98
N ALA A 161 3.92 -22.47 4.92
CA ALA A 161 2.64 -23.00 4.49
C ALA A 161 2.10 -24.02 5.49
N THR A 162 2.98 -24.89 6.00
CA THR A 162 2.63 -25.85 7.07
C THR A 162 2.13 -25.13 8.32
N THR A 163 2.85 -24.09 8.76
CA THR A 163 2.48 -23.25 9.92
C THR A 163 1.15 -22.54 9.69
N TRP A 164 0.94 -22.01 8.48
CA TRP A 164 -0.30 -21.36 8.11
C TRP A 164 -1.52 -22.29 8.19
N GLN A 165 -1.37 -23.54 7.76
CA GLN A 165 -2.46 -24.51 7.80
C GLN A 165 -2.71 -25.02 9.23
N GLN A 166 -1.64 -25.39 9.94
CA GLN A 166 -1.73 -26.07 11.24
C GLN A 166 -1.83 -25.12 12.43
N GLY A 167 -1.54 -23.83 12.24
CA GLY A 167 -1.50 -22.83 13.30
C GLY A 167 -0.14 -22.76 14.01
N GLU A 168 0.43 -23.91 14.36
CA GLU A 168 1.76 -24.01 14.97
C GLU A 168 2.57 -25.11 14.29
N THR A 169 3.89 -24.96 14.27
CA THR A 169 4.77 -25.99 13.73
C THR A 169 6.06 -26.03 14.52
N LEU A 170 6.54 -27.23 14.86
CA LEU A 170 7.82 -27.46 15.51
C LEU A 170 8.61 -28.49 14.70
N VAL A 171 9.83 -28.15 14.34
CA VAL A 171 10.74 -29.03 13.60
C VAL A 171 12.07 -29.09 14.31
N ARG A 172 12.63 -30.30 14.45
CA ARG A 172 13.96 -30.52 15.01
C ARG A 172 14.68 -31.60 14.23
N ARG A 173 15.94 -31.34 13.90
CA ARG A 173 16.82 -32.22 13.14
C ARG A 173 18.10 -32.46 13.91
N GLN A 174 18.36 -33.73 14.20
CA GLN A 174 19.58 -34.14 14.88
C GLN A 174 20.79 -34.16 13.93
N LYS A 175 20.60 -34.54 12.66
CA LYS A 175 21.67 -34.55 11.65
C LYS A 175 21.65 -33.27 10.81
N ALA A 176 22.80 -32.92 10.24
CA ALA A 176 23.00 -31.72 9.43
C ALA A 176 23.44 -32.04 7.99
N VAL A 177 23.19 -33.26 7.49
CA VAL A 177 23.58 -33.63 6.12
C VAL A 177 22.77 -32.80 5.13
N ARG A 178 23.47 -32.00 4.32
CA ARG A 178 22.85 -31.03 3.40
C ARG A 178 21.94 -31.72 2.38
N ALA A 179 22.39 -32.82 1.78
CA ALA A 179 21.61 -33.56 0.78
C ALA A 179 20.30 -34.12 1.35
N GLU A 180 20.32 -34.69 2.56
CA GLU A 180 19.13 -35.20 3.23
C GLU A 180 18.12 -34.07 3.51
N TRP A 181 18.63 -32.91 3.92
CA TRP A 181 17.80 -31.73 4.18
C TRP A 181 17.16 -31.18 2.90
N GLU A 182 17.91 -31.09 1.80
CA GLU A 182 17.38 -30.66 0.50
C GLU A 182 16.32 -31.63 -0.02
N GLU A 183 16.55 -32.93 0.13
CA GLU A 183 15.60 -33.95 -0.28
C GLU A 183 14.30 -33.90 0.55
N GLU A 184 14.42 -33.65 1.86
CA GLU A 184 13.26 -33.43 2.74
C GLU A 184 12.45 -32.20 2.31
N LEU A 185 13.12 -31.09 1.98
CA LEU A 185 12.45 -29.89 1.48
C LEU A 185 11.73 -30.14 0.16
N CYS A 186 12.33 -30.91 -0.74
CA CYS A 186 11.71 -31.26 -2.02
C CYS A 186 10.47 -32.15 -1.81
N ARG A 187 10.61 -33.21 -1.00
CA ARG A 187 9.54 -34.19 -0.77
C ARG A 187 8.38 -33.64 0.05
N ASN A 188 8.69 -32.97 1.16
CA ASN A 188 7.68 -32.63 2.17
C ASN A 188 7.23 -31.17 2.09
N GLN A 189 8.08 -30.29 1.56
CA GLN A 189 7.87 -28.84 1.63
C GLN A 189 7.67 -28.21 0.24
N LYS A 190 7.49 -29.03 -0.80
CA LYS A 190 7.18 -28.62 -2.18
C LYS A 190 8.19 -27.63 -2.77
N PHE A 191 9.45 -27.78 -2.43
CA PHE A 191 10.53 -27.07 -3.11
C PHE A 191 10.96 -27.82 -4.37
N ASP A 192 11.33 -27.11 -5.42
CA ASP A 192 12.13 -27.69 -6.49
C ASP A 192 13.60 -27.79 -6.05
N LYS A 193 14.36 -28.69 -6.68
CA LYS A 193 15.75 -28.97 -6.31
C LYS A 193 16.65 -27.73 -6.37
N ARG A 194 16.46 -26.86 -7.38
CA ARG A 194 17.27 -25.66 -7.55
C ARG A 194 17.02 -24.67 -6.42
N THR A 195 15.75 -24.45 -6.08
CA THR A 195 15.37 -23.57 -4.99
C THR A 195 15.83 -24.12 -3.64
N ALA A 196 15.68 -25.43 -3.38
CA ALA A 196 16.15 -26.06 -2.15
C ALA A 196 17.68 -25.90 -1.98
N ALA A 197 18.45 -26.16 -3.05
CA ALA A 197 19.90 -25.99 -3.05
C ALA A 197 20.34 -24.53 -2.83
N GLY A 198 19.55 -23.56 -3.33
CA GLY A 198 19.82 -22.12 -3.20
C GLY A 198 19.54 -21.53 -1.81
N LEU A 199 18.93 -22.29 -0.88
CA LEU A 199 18.65 -21.80 0.47
C LEU A 199 19.93 -21.71 1.31
N ARG A 200 20.33 -20.49 1.68
CA ARG A 200 21.56 -20.22 2.44
C ARG A 200 21.55 -20.79 3.87
N MET A 201 20.38 -20.82 4.52
CA MET A 201 20.25 -21.30 5.90
C MET A 201 19.71 -22.71 5.94
N GLN A 202 20.49 -23.66 6.48
CA GLN A 202 20.02 -25.00 6.81
C GLN A 202 19.43 -25.01 8.23
N ALA A 203 18.11 -24.85 8.33
CA ALA A 203 17.42 -24.87 9.62
C ALA A 203 17.43 -26.28 10.23
N ARG A 204 18.03 -26.43 11.41
CA ARG A 204 18.02 -27.66 12.22
C ARG A 204 16.99 -27.61 13.35
N SER A 205 16.57 -26.43 13.78
CA SER A 205 15.36 -26.25 14.58
C SER A 205 14.52 -25.13 14.01
N LEU A 206 13.19 -25.29 14.05
CA LEU A 206 12.24 -24.29 13.59
C LEU A 206 10.98 -24.36 14.46
N VAL A 207 10.48 -23.19 14.81
CA VAL A 207 9.14 -23.00 15.38
C VAL A 207 8.40 -21.96 14.57
N GLY A 208 7.19 -22.30 14.16
CA GLY A 208 6.29 -21.43 13.42
C GLY A 208 5.00 -21.17 14.21
N TYR A 209 4.47 -19.96 14.06
CA TYR A 209 3.18 -19.55 14.63
C TYR A 209 2.37 -18.75 13.61
N ARG A 210 1.08 -19.10 13.47
CA ARG A 210 0.13 -18.35 12.64
C ARG A 210 -0.34 -17.11 13.40
N LEU A 211 -0.04 -15.96 12.81
CA LEU A 211 -0.49 -14.67 13.29
C LEU A 211 -1.96 -14.50 12.95
N SER A 212 -2.76 -14.15 13.95
CA SER A 212 -4.19 -13.87 13.78
C SER A 212 -4.61 -12.71 14.68
N TYR A 213 -5.62 -11.98 14.22
CA TYR A 213 -6.24 -10.88 14.95
C TYR A 213 -7.75 -10.99 14.78
N ASN A 214 -8.50 -11.03 15.89
CA ASN A 214 -9.96 -11.20 15.89
C ASN A 214 -10.47 -12.35 15.00
N GLY A 215 -9.79 -13.49 15.02
CA GLY A 215 -10.15 -14.67 14.22
C GLY A 215 -9.72 -14.61 12.74
N GLN A 216 -9.25 -13.46 12.25
CA GLN A 216 -8.68 -13.33 10.92
C GLN A 216 -7.21 -13.72 10.92
N ALA A 217 -6.83 -14.69 10.08
CA ALA A 217 -5.43 -15.05 9.88
C ALA A 217 -4.72 -13.99 9.01
N LEU A 218 -3.57 -13.52 9.48
CA LEU A 218 -2.82 -12.41 8.86
C LEU A 218 -1.53 -12.89 8.20
N GLY A 219 -0.83 -13.82 8.83
CA GLY A 219 0.48 -14.26 8.37
C GLY A 219 1.10 -15.32 9.25
N VAL A 220 2.42 -15.46 9.18
CA VAL A 220 3.19 -16.40 10.00
C VAL A 220 4.46 -15.76 10.55
N LEU A 221 4.75 -16.06 11.82
CA LEU A 221 6.02 -15.83 12.47
C LEU A 221 6.83 -17.12 12.43
N ILE A 222 8.07 -17.05 11.94
CA ILE A 222 9.00 -18.18 11.91
C ILE A 222 10.24 -17.82 12.73
N MET A 223 10.57 -18.69 13.68
CA MET A 223 11.79 -18.66 14.46
C MET A 223 12.60 -19.91 14.09
N GLU A 224 13.83 -19.76 13.64
CA GLU A 224 14.62 -20.89 13.15
C GLU A 224 16.09 -20.77 13.56
N SER A 225 16.78 -21.90 13.60
CA SER A 225 18.19 -21.95 13.92
C SER A 225 18.93 -23.04 13.16
N THR A 226 20.21 -22.78 12.86
CA THR A 226 21.14 -23.80 12.35
C THR A 226 21.60 -24.80 13.42
N GLN A 227 21.15 -24.67 14.68
CA GLN A 227 21.41 -25.63 15.76
C GLN A 227 20.16 -26.46 16.09
N PRO A 228 20.26 -27.76 16.43
CA PRO A 228 19.11 -28.62 16.74
C PRO A 228 18.27 -28.18 17.95
N GLN A 229 18.90 -27.47 18.88
CA GLN A 229 18.31 -27.00 20.14
C GLN A 229 18.26 -25.47 20.19
N GLY A 230 18.54 -24.80 19.06
CA GLY A 230 18.62 -23.35 19.00
C GLY A 230 17.27 -22.65 19.12
N VAL A 231 16.17 -23.29 18.71
CA VAL A 231 14.80 -22.81 18.95
C VAL A 231 13.97 -23.95 19.51
N LYS A 232 13.15 -23.63 20.52
CA LYS A 232 12.30 -24.57 21.25
C LYS A 232 10.89 -24.03 21.36
N GLN A 233 9.96 -24.88 21.79
CA GLN A 233 8.57 -24.49 22.06
C GLN A 233 8.47 -23.40 23.14
N GLU A 234 9.38 -23.39 24.12
CA GLU A 234 9.49 -22.33 25.14
C GLU A 234 9.65 -20.93 24.53
N ASN A 235 10.40 -20.79 23.44
CA ASN A 235 10.55 -19.50 22.75
C ASN A 235 9.21 -19.03 22.17
N LEU A 236 8.38 -19.96 21.69
CA LEU A 236 7.04 -19.64 21.19
C LEU A 236 6.08 -19.29 22.32
N LEU A 237 6.13 -19.98 23.45
CA LEU A 237 5.30 -19.63 24.61
C LEU A 237 5.63 -18.20 25.07
N LYS A 238 6.91 -17.84 25.20
CA LYS A 238 7.34 -16.46 25.48
C LYS A 238 6.80 -15.46 24.46
N ALA A 239 6.85 -15.80 23.16
CA ALA A 239 6.31 -14.92 22.13
C ALA A 239 4.78 -14.71 22.29
N LYS A 240 4.03 -15.78 22.53
CA LYS A 240 2.57 -15.78 22.69
C LYS A 240 2.12 -15.03 23.94
N ASP A 241 2.90 -15.11 25.03
CA ASP A 241 2.61 -14.42 26.28
C ASP A 241 2.98 -12.92 26.24
N SER A 242 3.56 -12.45 25.13
CA SER A 242 4.02 -11.08 25.00
C SER A 242 2.99 -10.16 24.34
N LEU A 243 2.73 -9.00 24.96
CA LEU A 243 1.99 -7.89 24.34
C LEU A 243 2.64 -7.40 23.04
N LEU A 244 3.92 -7.69 22.82
CA LEU A 244 4.64 -7.36 21.60
C LEU A 244 4.09 -8.12 20.39
N LEU A 245 3.75 -9.39 20.56
CA LEU A 245 3.17 -10.19 19.48
C LEU A 245 1.74 -9.75 19.17
N GLU A 246 0.95 -9.41 20.20
CA GLU A 246 -0.38 -8.85 20.03
C GLU A 246 -0.35 -7.51 19.30
N SER A 247 0.54 -6.59 19.72
CA SER A 247 0.76 -5.30 19.07
C SER A 247 1.20 -5.46 17.61
N LEU A 248 2.06 -6.45 17.32
CA LEU A 248 2.44 -6.78 15.96
C LEU A 248 1.21 -7.22 15.15
N CYS A 249 0.38 -8.15 15.65
CA CYS A 249 -0.83 -8.59 14.97
C CYS A 249 -1.80 -7.43 14.68
N GLU A 250 -1.97 -6.50 15.63
CA GLU A 250 -2.80 -5.32 15.44
C GLU A 250 -2.26 -4.40 14.34
N VAL A 251 -0.96 -4.09 14.36
CA VAL A 251 -0.31 -3.29 13.30
C VAL A 251 -0.45 -3.98 11.95
N LEU A 252 -0.25 -5.29 11.88
CA LEU A 252 -0.42 -6.06 10.64
C LEU A 252 -1.88 -6.03 10.14
N HIS A 253 -2.85 -6.07 11.05
CA HIS A 253 -4.26 -5.97 10.69
C HIS A 253 -4.62 -4.58 10.13
N VAL A 254 -4.24 -3.51 10.84
CA VAL A 254 -4.50 -2.13 10.43
C VAL A 254 -3.82 -1.80 9.10
N SER A 255 -2.62 -2.35 8.88
CA SER A 255 -1.87 -2.11 7.65
C SER A 255 -2.25 -3.00 6.47
N ASN A 256 -3.20 -3.93 6.64
CA ASN A 256 -3.65 -4.85 5.60
C ASN A 256 -3.91 -4.19 4.23
N PRO A 257 -4.61 -3.03 4.15
CA PRO A 257 -4.89 -2.36 2.88
C PRO A 257 -3.64 -1.92 2.10
N TYR A 258 -2.49 -1.75 2.76
CA TYR A 258 -1.27 -1.21 2.17
C TYR A 258 -0.31 -2.31 1.67
N TYR A 259 -0.56 -3.59 1.95
CA TYR A 259 0.31 -4.68 1.52
C TYR A 259 0.42 -4.91 0.01
N PRO A 260 -0.60 -4.63 -0.84
CA PRO A 260 -0.42 -4.67 -2.29
C PRO A 260 0.73 -3.78 -2.78
N VAL A 261 0.92 -2.62 -2.14
CA VAL A 261 2.02 -1.68 -2.45
C VAL A 261 3.36 -2.28 -2.04
N ILE A 262 3.45 -2.83 -0.82
CA ILE A 262 4.66 -3.52 -0.31
C ILE A 262 5.03 -4.69 -1.23
N ARG A 263 4.05 -5.51 -1.61
CA ARG A 263 4.25 -6.64 -2.52
C ARG A 263 4.79 -6.19 -3.87
N LYS A 264 4.22 -5.14 -4.46
CA LYS A 264 4.68 -4.58 -5.75
C LYS A 264 6.14 -4.16 -5.66
N ARG A 265 6.51 -3.42 -4.60
CA ARG A 265 7.90 -2.98 -4.35
C ARG A 265 8.87 -4.17 -4.20
N LEU A 266 8.48 -5.20 -3.44
CA LEU A 266 9.32 -6.40 -3.23
C LEU A 266 9.44 -7.29 -4.47
N ALA A 267 8.42 -7.30 -5.34
CA ALA A 267 8.45 -8.03 -6.60
C ALA A 267 9.38 -7.38 -7.62
N VAL A 268 9.40 -6.04 -7.71
CA VAL A 268 10.34 -5.29 -8.56
C VAL A 268 11.78 -5.60 -8.16
N ASN A 269 12.09 -5.57 -6.86
CA ASN A 269 13.44 -5.86 -6.37
C ASN A 269 13.90 -7.32 -6.57
N GLN A 270 12.98 -8.27 -6.81
CA GLN A 270 13.32 -9.68 -7.09
C GLN A 270 13.46 -9.98 -8.59
N GLY A 271 13.00 -9.08 -9.47
CA GLY A 271 13.13 -9.22 -10.92
C GLY A 271 14.46 -8.69 -11.49
N ASP A 272 15.19 -7.89 -10.71
CA ASP A 272 16.47 -7.26 -11.08
C ASP A 272 17.71 -8.02 -10.54
N SER A 273 17.54 -9.26 -10.05
CA SER A 273 18.63 -10.08 -9.46
C SER A 273 18.83 -11.41 -10.15
#